data_AF-A0A8T4ZBV7-F1
#
_entry.id   AF-A0A8T4ZBV7-F1
#
_cell.length_a   1.000
_cell.length_b   1.000
_cell.length_c   1.000
_cell.angle_alpha   90.00
_cell.angle_beta   90.00
_cell.angle_gamma   90.00
#
_symmetry.space_group_name_H-M   'P 1'
#
loop_
_entity.id
_entity.type
_entity.pdbx_description
1 polymer ?
#
loop_
_entity_poly.entity_id
_entity_poly.type
_entity_poly.pdbx_seq_one_letter_code
_entity_poly.pdbx_strand_id
1 'polypeptide(L)'
;MISNSKIEFGVKKLLLESMGVREGEYVLVITDIPTAQDWGTQSIDRLREMTTRNLLAKEIVEVAKRNFPNVNFDFYAYLSVGRNSAEPGVEVLERILHTDVLLAVTTYSITHTDARASATSRGVRVASMPGLLPEMLYPDGPIDIEYKKVASETARVANLLSETSKLRLTSEAGTDLTMSVDGREGKCDTGIYTDPGSWGNLPAGEAYIAPVEGTGEGTVVIERRWHPRLMEDMAIHFRNGL
;
A
#
# COMPACT_ATOMS: atom_id res chain seq x y z
N MET A 1 3.70 -21.43 -11.18
CA MET A 1 3.33 -21.93 -9.85
C MET A 1 4.25 -21.23 -8.87
N ILE A 2 3.70 -20.42 -7.97
CA ILE A 2 4.51 -19.76 -6.95
C ILE A 2 5.00 -20.87 -6.03
N SER A 3 6.30 -20.89 -5.74
CA SER A 3 6.87 -21.90 -4.86
C SER A 3 6.88 -21.35 -3.45
N ASN A 4 6.24 -22.03 -2.50
CA ASN A 4 6.22 -21.63 -1.08
C ASN A 4 7.62 -21.29 -0.55
N SER A 5 8.66 -21.99 -1.02
CA SER A 5 10.05 -21.75 -0.62
C SER A 5 10.61 -20.39 -1.08
N LYS A 6 10.09 -19.80 -2.17
CA LYS A 6 10.63 -18.56 -2.74
C LYS A 6 10.14 -17.31 -2.01
N ILE A 7 8.91 -17.32 -1.51
CA ILE A 7 8.33 -16.19 -0.76
C ILE A 7 8.59 -16.29 0.75
N GLU A 8 9.07 -17.45 1.23
CA GLU A 8 9.22 -17.72 2.65
C GLU A 8 10.10 -16.70 3.37
N PHE A 9 11.19 -16.29 2.73
CA PHE A 9 12.06 -15.26 3.26
C PHE A 9 11.32 -13.91 3.41
N GLY A 10 10.69 -13.41 2.33
CA GLY A 10 9.99 -12.12 2.35
C GLY A 10 8.81 -12.10 3.32
N VAL A 11 8.07 -13.20 3.43
CA VAL A 11 6.96 -13.33 4.40
C VAL A 11 7.48 -13.25 5.84
N LYS A 12 8.58 -13.94 6.16
CA LYS A 12 9.18 -13.85 7.51
C LYS A 12 9.64 -12.43 7.82
N LYS A 13 10.30 -11.77 6.86
CA LYS A 13 10.80 -10.40 7.01
C LYS A 13 9.66 -9.42 7.22
N LEU A 14 8.62 -9.50 6.39
CA LEU A 14 7.38 -8.74 6.51
C LEU A 14 6.77 -8.87 7.92
N LEU A 15 6.58 -10.10 8.39
CA LEU A 15 5.92 -10.35 9.67
C LEU A 15 6.77 -9.92 10.87
N LEU A 16 8.09 -10.15 10.83
CA LEU A 16 8.99 -9.86 11.96
C LEU A 16 9.44 -8.40 12.01
N GLU A 17 9.87 -7.84 10.89
CA GLU A 17 10.53 -6.52 10.87
C GLU A 17 9.56 -5.39 10.57
N SER A 18 8.60 -5.60 9.67
CA SER A 18 7.60 -4.58 9.34
C SER A 18 6.44 -4.62 10.35
N MET A 19 5.77 -5.75 10.51
CA MET A 19 4.59 -5.84 11.37
C MET A 19 4.91 -6.08 12.85
N GLY A 20 6.07 -6.65 13.16
CA GLY A 20 6.45 -7.00 14.52
C GLY A 20 5.43 -7.91 15.20
N VAL A 21 5.03 -8.99 14.51
CA VAL A 21 4.09 -9.97 15.05
C VAL A 21 4.65 -10.64 16.30
N ARG A 22 3.78 -10.91 17.27
CA ARG A 22 4.12 -11.47 18.58
C ARG A 22 3.31 -12.73 18.84
N GLU A 23 3.82 -13.61 19.70
CA GLU A 23 3.10 -14.82 20.11
C GLU A 23 1.72 -14.49 20.70
N GLY A 24 0.72 -15.31 20.38
CA GLY A 24 -0.67 -15.13 20.79
C GLY A 24 -1.47 -14.16 19.93
N GLU A 25 -0.83 -13.28 19.16
CA GLU A 25 -1.53 -12.32 18.31
C GLU A 25 -2.32 -13.02 17.20
N TYR A 26 -3.36 -12.33 16.73
CA TYR A 26 -4.22 -12.76 15.64
C TYR A 26 -3.95 -11.92 14.38
N VAL A 27 -3.49 -12.58 13.33
CA VAL A 27 -3.16 -12.00 12.03
C VAL A 27 -4.21 -12.43 11.01
N LEU A 28 -4.89 -11.46 10.41
CA LEU A 28 -5.79 -11.72 9.28
C LEU A 28 -5.12 -11.30 7.98
N VAL A 29 -5.15 -12.19 6.99
CA VAL A 29 -4.78 -11.88 5.61
C VAL A 29 -6.04 -11.83 4.77
N ILE A 30 -6.27 -10.70 4.10
CA ILE A 30 -7.42 -10.53 3.21
C ILE A 30 -7.01 -10.37 1.75
N THR A 31 -7.90 -10.76 0.86
CA THR A 31 -7.79 -10.52 -0.57
C THR A 31 -9.17 -10.33 -1.20
N ASP A 32 -9.23 -9.64 -2.33
CA ASP A 32 -10.46 -9.40 -3.08
C ASP A 32 -10.51 -10.23 -4.37
N ILE A 33 -11.53 -11.07 -4.50
CA ILE A 33 -11.71 -11.97 -5.63
C ILE A 33 -12.58 -11.32 -6.72
N PRO A 34 -12.37 -11.65 -8.00
CA PRO A 34 -13.19 -11.13 -9.09
C PRO A 34 -14.68 -11.44 -8.90
N THR A 35 -15.53 -10.43 -9.10
CA THR A 35 -16.98 -10.60 -9.13
C THR A 35 -17.45 -11.26 -10.42
N ALA A 36 -18.71 -11.72 -10.47
CA ALA A 36 -19.32 -12.22 -11.71
C ALA A 36 -19.27 -11.18 -12.85
N GLN A 37 -19.38 -9.89 -12.52
CA GLN A 37 -19.23 -8.80 -13.48
C GLN A 37 -17.79 -8.67 -13.98
N ASP A 38 -16.80 -8.81 -13.11
CA ASP A 38 -15.39 -8.76 -13.50
C ASP A 38 -15.06 -9.86 -14.52
N TRP A 39 -15.56 -11.09 -14.30
CA TRP A 39 -15.39 -12.21 -15.25
C TRP A 39 -15.94 -11.91 -16.65
N GLY A 40 -16.99 -11.10 -16.75
CA GLY A 40 -17.61 -10.73 -18.03
C GLY A 40 -17.02 -9.49 -18.69
N THR A 41 -16.27 -8.65 -17.95
CA THR A 41 -15.88 -7.30 -18.42
C THR A 41 -14.38 -7.04 -18.41
N GLN A 42 -13.62 -7.70 -17.55
CA GLN A 42 -12.17 -7.51 -17.43
C GLN A 42 -11.42 -8.32 -18.49
N SER A 43 -10.22 -7.87 -18.85
CA SER A 43 -9.33 -8.64 -19.72
C SER A 43 -8.83 -9.90 -19.04
N ILE A 44 -8.44 -10.90 -19.84
CA ILE A 44 -7.87 -12.15 -19.31
C ILE A 44 -6.61 -11.91 -18.48
N ASP A 45 -5.78 -10.94 -18.86
CA ASP A 45 -4.55 -10.61 -18.13
C ASP A 45 -4.89 -9.98 -16.79
N ARG A 46 -5.90 -9.10 -16.73
CA ARG A 46 -6.35 -8.51 -15.47
C ARG A 46 -6.93 -9.56 -14.53
N LEU A 47 -7.75 -10.48 -15.05
CA LEU A 47 -8.30 -11.59 -14.26
C LEU A 47 -7.18 -12.50 -13.73
N ARG A 48 -6.16 -12.79 -14.55
CA ARG A 48 -4.98 -13.57 -14.16
C ARG A 48 -4.19 -12.87 -13.05
N GLU A 49 -3.99 -11.56 -13.12
CA GLU A 49 -3.35 -10.79 -12.04
C GLU A 49 -4.14 -10.90 -10.73
N MET A 50 -5.46 -10.70 -10.78
CA MET A 50 -6.33 -10.79 -9.60
C MET A 50 -6.26 -12.18 -8.97
N THR A 51 -6.46 -13.24 -9.75
CA THR A 51 -6.42 -14.62 -9.22
C THR A 51 -5.04 -15.02 -8.73
N THR A 52 -3.96 -14.61 -9.41
CA THR A 52 -2.58 -14.85 -8.94
C THR A 52 -2.36 -14.21 -7.58
N ARG A 53 -2.87 -12.99 -7.37
CA ARG A 53 -2.80 -12.31 -6.08
C ARG A 53 -3.62 -12.99 -4.99
N ASN A 54 -4.82 -13.48 -5.32
CA ASN A 54 -5.64 -14.21 -4.36
C ASN A 54 -4.95 -15.49 -3.88
N LEU A 55 -4.31 -16.22 -4.80
CA LEU A 55 -3.51 -17.39 -4.47
C LEU A 55 -2.27 -17.02 -3.64
N LEU A 56 -1.57 -15.94 -4.01
CA LEU A 56 -0.43 -15.44 -3.25
C LEU A 56 -0.82 -15.10 -1.80
N ALA A 57 -1.95 -14.41 -1.59
CA ALA A 57 -2.46 -14.09 -0.26
C ALA A 57 -2.69 -15.35 0.59
N LYS A 58 -3.23 -16.42 -0.01
CA LYS A 58 -3.40 -17.72 0.65
C LYS A 58 -2.06 -18.40 0.95
N GLU A 59 -1.11 -18.37 0.01
CA GLU A 59 0.22 -18.93 0.21
C GLU A 59 1.00 -18.21 1.32
N ILE A 60 0.87 -16.88 1.44
CA ILE A 60 1.44 -16.09 2.55
C ILE A 60 0.96 -16.66 3.89
N VAL A 61 -0.33 -16.98 4.02
CA VAL A 61 -0.90 -17.58 5.25
C VAL A 61 -0.31 -18.96 5.52
N GLU A 62 -0.17 -19.81 4.51
CA GLU A 62 0.40 -21.16 4.68
C GLU A 62 1.89 -21.12 5.07
N VAL A 63 2.65 -20.20 4.48
CA VAL A 63 4.04 -19.94 4.85
C VAL A 63 4.14 -19.41 6.28
N ALA A 64 3.27 -18.47 6.65
CA ALA A 64 3.25 -17.86 7.96
C ALA A 64 2.90 -18.89 9.06
N LYS A 65 1.86 -19.69 8.88
CA LYS A 65 1.47 -20.76 9.83
C LYS A 65 2.61 -21.76 10.10
N ARG A 66 3.37 -22.13 9.06
CA ARG A 66 4.52 -23.04 9.20
C ARG A 66 5.67 -22.43 10.00
N ASN A 67 5.88 -21.11 9.88
CA ASN A 67 7.03 -20.42 10.47
C ASN A 67 6.74 -19.79 11.84
N PHE A 68 5.47 -19.54 12.17
CA PHE A 68 5.04 -18.87 13.38
C PHE A 68 3.90 -19.64 14.08
N PRO A 69 4.16 -20.86 14.60
CA PRO A 69 3.12 -21.75 15.13
C PRO A 69 2.39 -21.21 16.37
N ASN A 70 2.97 -20.22 17.06
CA ASN A 70 2.39 -19.57 18.23
C ASN A 70 1.60 -18.30 17.89
N VAL A 71 1.39 -17.99 16.61
CA VAL A 71 0.60 -16.86 16.12
C VAL A 71 -0.63 -17.40 15.41
N ASN A 72 -1.79 -16.80 15.68
CA ASN A 72 -3.04 -17.22 15.06
C ASN A 72 -3.17 -16.55 13.69
N PHE A 73 -3.26 -17.34 12.61
CA PHE A 73 -3.47 -16.80 11.25
C PHE A 73 -4.79 -17.23 10.67
N ASP A 74 -5.52 -16.28 10.10
CA ASP A 74 -6.73 -16.52 9.31
C ASP A 74 -6.65 -15.88 7.92
N PHE A 75 -7.48 -16.37 7.01
CA PHE A 75 -7.56 -15.94 5.62
C PHE A 75 -9.01 -15.63 5.26
N TYR A 76 -9.26 -14.46 4.67
CA TYR A 76 -10.58 -14.11 4.18
C TYR A 76 -10.55 -13.50 2.78
N ALA A 77 -11.32 -14.10 1.87
CA ALA A 77 -11.49 -13.62 0.51
C ALA A 77 -12.88 -12.99 0.35
N TYR A 78 -12.93 -11.71 0.00
CA TYR A 78 -14.18 -10.97 -0.21
C TYR A 78 -14.34 -10.56 -1.67
N LEU A 79 -15.54 -10.14 -2.07
CA LEU A 79 -15.79 -9.71 -3.45
C LEU A 79 -15.10 -8.37 -3.75
N SER A 80 -14.47 -8.27 -4.92
CA SER A 80 -13.87 -7.04 -5.45
C SER A 80 -14.85 -5.88 -5.46
N VAL A 81 -14.36 -4.72 -5.01
CA VAL A 81 -15.09 -3.45 -4.92
C VAL A 81 -14.86 -2.54 -6.14
N GLY A 82 -14.06 -2.98 -7.11
CA GLY A 82 -13.91 -2.37 -8.43
C GLY A 82 -13.10 -1.07 -8.49
N ARG A 83 -12.71 -0.46 -7.37
CA ARG A 83 -11.87 0.74 -7.33
C ARG A 83 -11.11 0.89 -6.01
N ASN A 84 -9.99 1.61 -6.05
CA ASN A 84 -9.25 1.99 -4.85
C ASN A 84 -10.13 2.86 -3.92
N SER A 85 -9.93 2.72 -2.61
CA SER A 85 -10.60 3.49 -1.57
C SER A 85 -12.12 3.27 -1.50
N ALA A 86 -12.64 2.20 -2.11
CA ALA A 86 -14.01 1.75 -1.87
C ALA A 86 -14.08 0.88 -0.60
N GLU A 87 -15.14 1.05 0.19
CA GLU A 87 -15.36 0.28 1.41
C GLU A 87 -15.48 -1.22 1.11
N PRO A 88 -14.77 -2.10 1.84
CA PRO A 88 -14.79 -3.55 1.61
C PRO A 88 -16.06 -4.24 2.14
N GLY A 89 -16.98 -3.48 2.74
CA GLY A 89 -18.24 -3.97 3.30
C GLY A 89 -18.16 -4.30 4.79
N VAL A 90 -19.34 -4.38 5.41
CA VAL A 90 -19.48 -4.55 6.87
C VAL A 90 -18.87 -5.85 7.38
N GLU A 91 -18.97 -6.94 6.60
CA GLU A 91 -18.41 -8.24 6.99
C GLU A 91 -16.87 -8.19 7.06
N VAL A 92 -16.22 -7.52 6.10
CA VAL A 92 -14.76 -7.36 6.11
C VAL A 92 -14.35 -6.49 7.29
N LEU A 93 -15.05 -5.38 7.53
CA LEU A 93 -14.80 -4.51 8.68
C LEU A 93 -14.91 -5.28 10.00
N GLU A 94 -15.98 -6.03 10.22
CA GLU A 94 -16.19 -6.81 11.44
C GLU A 94 -15.04 -7.80 11.68
N ARG A 95 -14.58 -8.50 10.64
CA ARG A 95 -13.44 -9.43 10.77
C ARG A 95 -12.15 -8.70 11.14
N ILE A 96 -11.85 -7.56 10.49
CA ILE A 96 -10.66 -6.77 10.77
C ILE A 96 -10.65 -6.27 12.23
N LEU A 97 -11.80 -5.88 12.78
CA LEU A 97 -11.87 -5.35 14.15
C LEU A 97 -11.57 -6.37 15.25
N HIS A 98 -11.47 -7.67 14.91
CA HIS A 98 -11.15 -8.76 15.84
C HIS A 98 -9.71 -9.28 15.68
N THR A 99 -8.83 -8.52 15.04
CA THR A 99 -7.45 -8.94 14.78
C THR A 99 -6.45 -7.94 15.38
N ASP A 100 -5.20 -8.38 15.59
CA ASP A 100 -4.10 -7.49 16.01
C ASP A 100 -3.35 -6.92 14.81
N VAL A 101 -3.31 -7.69 13.72
CA VAL A 101 -2.59 -7.39 12.48
C VAL A 101 -3.45 -7.72 11.28
N LEU A 102 -3.44 -6.84 10.28
CA LEU A 102 -4.06 -7.03 8.98
C LEU A 102 -3.01 -6.94 7.87
N LEU A 103 -2.95 -7.96 7.02
CA LEU A 103 -2.27 -7.91 5.73
C LEU A 103 -3.31 -7.85 4.62
N ALA A 104 -3.46 -6.69 3.98
CA ALA A 104 -4.42 -6.50 2.89
C ALA A 104 -3.76 -6.70 1.52
N VAL A 105 -3.73 -7.94 1.05
CA VAL A 105 -3.14 -8.36 -0.23
C VAL A 105 -4.21 -8.29 -1.33
N THR A 106 -4.43 -7.08 -1.85
CA THR A 106 -5.64 -6.73 -2.63
C THR A 106 -5.32 -6.24 -4.05
N THR A 107 -6.30 -6.27 -4.94
CA THR A 107 -6.27 -5.65 -6.25
C THR A 107 -6.54 -4.16 -6.15
N TYR A 108 -7.50 -3.79 -5.31
CA TYR A 108 -7.88 -2.42 -5.05
C TYR A 108 -7.55 -2.05 -3.61
N SER A 109 -6.84 -0.94 -3.44
CA SER A 109 -6.37 -0.48 -2.13
C SER A 109 -7.54 -0.17 -1.20
N ILE A 110 -7.45 -0.63 0.05
CA ILE A 110 -8.35 -0.23 1.14
C ILE A 110 -7.68 0.77 2.09
N THR A 111 -6.55 1.36 1.69
CA THR A 111 -5.76 2.26 2.55
C THR A 111 -6.55 3.47 3.00
N HIS A 112 -7.34 4.09 2.13
CA HIS A 112 -8.13 5.27 2.46
C HIS A 112 -9.61 4.90 2.56
N THR A 113 -9.92 4.03 3.53
CA THR A 113 -11.29 3.58 3.86
C THR A 113 -11.59 3.81 5.35
N ASP A 114 -12.87 3.95 5.67
CA ASP A 114 -13.38 3.97 7.04
C ASP A 114 -13.14 2.63 7.73
N ALA A 115 -13.17 1.52 6.99
CA ALA A 115 -12.81 0.21 7.52
C ALA A 115 -11.39 0.17 8.10
N ARG A 116 -10.39 0.65 7.33
CA ARG A 116 -9.00 0.73 7.81
C ARG A 116 -8.85 1.74 8.94
N ALA A 117 -9.46 2.93 8.82
CA ALA A 117 -9.41 3.94 9.86
C ALA A 117 -9.98 3.42 11.19
N SER A 118 -11.12 2.73 11.15
CA SER A 118 -11.75 2.09 12.31
C SER A 118 -10.85 1.03 12.94
N ALA A 119 -10.22 0.18 12.12
CA ALA A 119 -9.28 -0.84 12.60
C ALA A 119 -8.09 -0.22 13.33
N THR A 120 -7.40 0.71 12.68
CA THR A 120 -6.21 1.37 13.25
C THR A 120 -6.53 2.17 14.51
N SER A 121 -7.72 2.79 14.58
CA SER A 121 -8.19 3.47 15.81
C SER A 121 -8.36 2.53 17.02
N ARG A 122 -8.52 1.23 16.79
CA ARG A 122 -8.58 0.18 17.83
C ARG A 122 -7.25 -0.49 18.10
N GLY A 123 -6.17 -0.03 17.47
CA GLY A 123 -4.83 -0.57 17.67
C GLY A 123 -4.42 -1.64 16.65
N VAL A 124 -5.28 -1.99 15.67
CA VAL A 124 -4.92 -2.95 14.62
C VAL A 124 -3.81 -2.38 13.76
N ARG A 125 -2.73 -3.15 13.57
CA ARG A 125 -1.62 -2.80 12.67
C ARG A 125 -1.93 -3.23 11.25
N VAL A 126 -1.75 -2.35 10.27
CA VAL A 126 -2.20 -2.63 8.89
C VAL A 126 -1.08 -2.43 7.87
N ALA A 127 -0.74 -3.50 7.15
CA ALA A 127 -0.01 -3.39 5.89
C ALA A 127 -0.98 -3.55 4.72
N SER A 128 -1.16 -2.46 3.96
CA SER A 128 -1.90 -2.47 2.70
C SER A 128 -0.96 -2.73 1.55
N MET A 129 -1.25 -3.75 0.74
CA MET A 129 -0.36 -4.21 -0.35
C MET A 129 -1.14 -4.38 -1.65
N PRO A 130 -1.77 -3.29 -2.16
CA PRO A 130 -2.49 -3.35 -3.41
C PRO A 130 -1.52 -3.67 -4.56
N GLY A 131 -1.87 -4.63 -5.40
CA GLY A 131 -1.02 -4.97 -6.54
C GLY A 131 0.20 -5.83 -6.21
N LEU A 132 0.33 -6.36 -4.97
CA LEU A 132 1.47 -7.20 -4.59
C LEU A 132 1.71 -8.33 -5.58
N LEU A 133 2.97 -8.44 -6.01
CA LEU A 133 3.45 -9.51 -6.87
C LEU A 133 4.31 -10.49 -6.07
N PRO A 134 4.32 -11.80 -6.39
CA PRO A 134 5.16 -12.78 -5.70
C PRO A 134 6.64 -12.38 -5.68
N GLU A 135 7.13 -11.80 -6.77
CA GLU A 135 8.50 -11.33 -6.94
C GLU A 135 8.90 -10.29 -5.90
N MET A 136 7.93 -9.55 -5.36
CA MET A 136 8.18 -8.57 -4.31
C MET A 136 8.61 -9.22 -2.99
N LEU A 137 8.24 -10.48 -2.76
CA LEU A 137 8.56 -11.27 -1.57
C LEU A 137 9.77 -12.21 -1.76
N TYR A 138 10.35 -12.26 -2.97
CA TYR A 138 11.56 -13.04 -3.20
C TYR A 138 12.77 -12.38 -2.52
N PRO A 139 13.86 -13.14 -2.26
CA PRO A 139 15.14 -12.55 -1.89
C PRO A 139 15.56 -11.46 -2.88
N ASP A 140 16.17 -10.38 -2.37
CA ASP A 140 16.53 -9.17 -3.14
C ASP A 140 15.32 -8.41 -3.73
N GLY A 141 14.09 -8.83 -3.43
CA GLY A 141 12.87 -8.10 -3.77
C GLY A 141 12.67 -6.86 -2.89
N PRO A 142 11.74 -5.96 -3.25
CA PRO A 142 11.47 -4.73 -2.51
C PRO A 142 10.99 -4.92 -1.06
N ILE A 143 10.54 -6.11 -0.65
CA ILE A 143 10.28 -6.41 0.78
C ILE A 143 11.57 -6.77 1.53
N ASP A 144 12.60 -7.27 0.82
CA ASP A 144 13.92 -7.58 1.34
C ASP A 144 14.80 -6.32 1.48
N ILE A 145 14.35 -5.39 2.32
CA ILE A 145 15.03 -4.11 2.55
C ILE A 145 15.46 -3.96 4.01
N GLU A 146 16.44 -3.11 4.26
CA GLU A 146 16.79 -2.69 5.62
C GLU A 146 15.80 -1.62 6.10
N TYR A 147 14.68 -2.04 6.71
CA TYR A 147 13.59 -1.13 7.11
C TYR A 147 14.07 0.06 7.95
N LYS A 148 15.03 -0.13 8.85
CA LYS A 148 15.60 0.97 9.65
C LYS A 148 16.31 2.02 8.81
N LYS A 149 16.99 1.61 7.74
CA LYS A 149 17.66 2.52 6.81
C LYS A 149 16.63 3.27 5.97
N VAL A 150 15.59 2.57 5.49
CA VAL A 150 14.46 3.19 4.79
C VAL A 150 13.76 4.21 5.69
N ALA A 151 13.49 3.87 6.95
CA ALA A 151 12.92 4.77 7.94
C ALA A 151 13.78 6.02 8.16
N SER A 152 15.10 5.85 8.31
CA SER A 152 16.03 6.97 8.49
C SER A 152 16.04 7.91 7.27
N GLU A 153 16.13 7.37 6.05
CA GLU A 153 16.17 8.20 4.85
C GLU A 153 14.82 8.88 4.55
N THR A 154 13.71 8.17 4.72
CA THR A 154 12.37 8.76 4.54
C THR A 154 12.09 9.83 5.58
N ALA A 155 12.45 9.62 6.85
CA ALA A 155 12.34 10.65 7.89
C ALA A 155 13.18 11.89 7.57
N ARG A 156 14.41 11.69 7.05
CA ARG A 156 15.27 12.82 6.62
C ARG A 156 14.60 13.66 5.53
N VAL A 157 13.98 13.03 4.53
CA VAL A 157 13.26 13.75 3.47
C VAL A 157 11.98 14.39 4.00
N ALA A 158 11.21 13.72 4.85
CA ALA A 158 10.00 14.27 5.46
C ALA A 158 10.30 15.51 6.34
N ASN A 159 11.41 15.50 7.08
CA ASN A 159 11.87 16.65 7.85
C ASN A 159 12.22 17.83 6.93
N LEU A 160 12.94 17.57 5.83
CA LEU A 160 13.24 18.60 4.84
C LEU A 160 11.95 19.22 4.25
N LEU A 161 10.93 18.39 3.96
CA LEU A 161 9.63 18.88 3.51
C LEU A 161 8.95 19.75 4.58
N SER A 162 9.04 19.38 5.85
CA SER A 162 8.46 20.12 6.99
C SER A 162 9.11 21.48 7.23
N GLU A 163 10.40 21.61 6.91
CA GLU A 163 11.14 22.88 7.03
C GLU A 163 10.99 23.78 5.79
N THR A 164 10.29 23.32 4.76
CA THR A 164 10.10 24.02 3.50
C THR A 164 8.77 24.79 3.50
N SER A 165 8.73 25.97 2.88
CA SER A 165 7.50 26.76 2.71
C SER A 165 6.98 26.81 1.26
N LYS A 166 7.85 26.50 0.28
CA LYS A 166 7.52 26.52 -1.15
C LYS A 166 8.27 25.42 -1.91
N LEU A 167 7.55 24.72 -2.79
CA LEU A 167 8.09 23.71 -3.69
C LEU A 167 8.04 24.21 -5.14
N ARG A 168 9.01 23.75 -5.94
CA ARG A 168 9.00 23.86 -7.41
C ARG A 168 9.36 22.50 -8.01
N LEU A 169 8.43 21.94 -8.77
CA LEU A 169 8.60 20.69 -9.50
C LEU A 169 8.90 21.00 -10.97
N THR A 170 9.99 20.46 -11.51
CA THR A 170 10.38 20.65 -12.91
C THR A 170 10.73 19.34 -13.61
N SER A 171 10.44 19.21 -14.91
CA SER A 171 10.92 18.09 -15.73
C SER A 171 11.24 18.53 -17.16
N GLU A 172 12.09 17.78 -17.86
CA GLU A 172 12.43 18.04 -19.27
C GLU A 172 11.22 17.94 -20.21
N ALA A 173 10.21 17.15 -19.82
CA ALA A 173 8.93 17.04 -20.54
C ALA A 173 8.08 18.33 -20.47
N GLY A 174 8.50 19.33 -19.70
CA GLY A 174 7.81 20.63 -19.59
C GLY A 174 6.98 20.80 -18.32
N THR A 175 7.14 19.93 -17.33
CA THR A 175 6.61 20.22 -15.98
C THR A 175 7.33 21.44 -15.40
N ASP A 176 6.57 22.41 -14.92
CA ASP A 176 7.04 23.52 -14.10
C ASP A 176 5.86 23.96 -13.24
N LEU A 177 5.79 23.42 -12.02
CA LEU A 177 4.70 23.66 -11.06
C LEU A 177 5.28 24.21 -9.76
N THR A 178 4.73 25.32 -9.27
CA THR A 178 5.02 25.84 -7.94
C THR A 178 3.83 25.65 -7.02
N MET A 179 4.09 25.42 -5.74
CA MET A 179 3.06 25.28 -4.70
C MET A 179 3.65 25.69 -3.35
N SER A 180 2.81 26.18 -2.44
CA SER A 180 3.21 26.39 -1.05
C SER A 180 2.97 25.12 -0.24
N VAL A 181 3.85 24.86 0.72
CA VAL A 181 3.69 23.86 1.78
C VAL A 181 3.87 24.52 3.16
N ASP A 182 3.73 25.84 3.21
CA ASP A 182 3.96 26.61 4.43
C ASP A 182 3.03 26.14 5.57
N GLY A 183 3.61 25.93 6.74
CA GLY A 183 2.91 25.40 7.91
C GLY A 183 2.40 23.95 7.78
N ARG A 184 2.83 23.19 6.76
CA ARG A 184 2.48 21.77 6.61
C ARG A 184 3.59 20.87 7.19
N GLU A 185 3.18 19.75 7.75
CA GLU A 185 4.09 18.72 8.25
C GLU A 185 4.29 17.65 7.17
N GLY A 186 5.56 17.37 6.85
CA GLY A 186 5.95 16.24 6.02
C GLY A 186 5.73 14.92 6.77
N LYS A 187 5.23 13.93 6.06
CA LYS A 187 4.96 12.58 6.58
C LYS A 187 5.84 11.56 5.88
N CYS A 188 6.04 10.42 6.54
CA CYS A 188 6.76 9.30 5.95
C CYS A 188 5.96 8.00 6.06
N ASP A 189 6.11 7.17 5.03
CA ASP A 189 5.79 5.76 5.03
C ASP A 189 7.10 4.97 5.10
N THR A 190 7.42 4.47 6.29
CA THR A 190 8.70 3.82 6.61
C THR A 190 8.67 2.31 6.39
N GLY A 191 7.48 1.72 6.28
CA GLY A 191 7.29 0.27 6.28
C GLY A 191 7.44 -0.39 7.65
N ILE A 192 7.62 0.36 8.74
CA ILE A 192 7.67 -0.17 10.10
C ILE A 192 6.33 0.12 10.79
N TYR A 193 5.54 -0.93 11.00
CA TYR A 193 4.20 -0.86 11.57
C TYR A 193 4.09 -1.75 12.80
N THR A 194 5.03 -1.62 13.74
CA THR A 194 5.11 -2.46 14.93
C THR A 194 4.25 -1.97 16.09
N ASP A 195 3.89 -0.69 16.09
CA ASP A 195 3.17 -0.01 17.17
C ASP A 195 1.65 -0.14 16.99
N PRO A 196 0.86 -0.29 18.07
CA PRO A 196 -0.59 -0.39 17.95
C PRO A 196 -1.18 0.76 17.11
N GLY A 197 -1.99 0.40 16.11
CA GLY A 197 -2.65 1.36 15.21
C GLY A 197 -1.78 1.93 14.11
N SER A 198 -0.49 1.56 14.04
CA SER A 198 0.38 1.94 12.91
C SER A 198 -0.04 1.25 11.61
N TRP A 199 0.14 1.94 10.49
CA TRP A 199 -0.27 1.46 9.18
C TRP A 199 0.47 2.16 8.06
N GLY A 200 0.44 1.55 6.88
CA GLY A 200 0.92 2.14 5.63
C GLY A 200 0.85 1.15 4.48
N ASN A 201 1.57 1.44 3.40
CA ASN A 201 1.65 0.54 2.26
C ASN A 201 2.96 -0.25 2.25
N LEU A 202 2.94 -1.45 1.67
CA LEU A 202 4.16 -2.17 1.32
C LEU A 202 4.17 -2.54 -0.16
N PRO A 203 5.33 -2.42 -0.84
CA PRO A 203 6.60 -1.86 -0.35
C PRO A 203 6.51 -0.36 0.04
N ALA A 204 7.26 0.04 1.08
CA ALA A 204 7.27 1.40 1.63
C ALA A 204 8.45 2.23 1.11
N GLY A 205 8.71 3.39 1.70
CA GLY A 205 9.83 4.27 1.35
C GLY A 205 9.43 5.65 0.85
N GLU A 206 8.19 6.09 1.12
CA GLU A 206 7.67 7.38 0.67
C GLU A 206 7.87 8.46 1.75
N ALA A 207 8.25 9.66 1.32
CA ALA A 207 8.12 10.88 2.11
C ALA A 207 7.23 11.85 1.33
N TYR A 208 6.18 12.37 1.96
CA TYR A 208 5.14 13.12 1.28
C TYR A 208 4.65 14.28 2.13
N ILE A 209 4.12 15.32 1.47
CA ILE A 209 3.53 16.50 2.11
C ILE A 209 2.36 16.98 1.26
N ALA A 210 1.29 17.44 1.89
CA ALA A 210 0.17 18.03 1.16
C ALA A 210 0.46 19.51 0.85
N PRO A 211 0.25 19.99 -0.38
CA PRO A 211 0.32 21.41 -0.67
C PRO A 211 -0.79 22.19 0.02
N VAL A 212 -0.56 23.48 0.27
CA VAL A 212 -1.60 24.42 0.69
C VAL A 212 -2.56 24.61 -0.49
N GLU A 213 -3.85 24.41 -0.23
CA GLU A 213 -4.92 24.55 -1.21
C GLU A 213 -4.91 25.98 -1.78
N GLY A 214 -5.17 26.11 -3.08
CA GLY A 214 -5.19 27.42 -3.73
C GLY A 214 -3.82 27.95 -4.17
N THR A 215 -2.71 27.27 -3.88
CA THR A 215 -1.36 27.79 -4.12
C THR A 215 -0.63 27.20 -5.33
N GLY A 216 -1.21 26.17 -5.95
CA GLY A 216 -0.65 25.52 -7.13
C GLY A 216 -0.72 26.42 -8.37
N GLU A 217 0.44 26.70 -8.97
CA GLU A 217 0.59 27.54 -10.16
C GLU A 217 1.60 26.93 -11.12
N GLY A 218 1.16 26.60 -12.35
CA GLY A 218 2.04 26.10 -13.39
C GLY A 218 1.47 24.91 -14.16
N THR A 219 2.34 24.01 -14.61
CA THR A 219 1.96 22.87 -15.46
C THR A 219 2.62 21.59 -14.98
N VAL A 220 1.86 20.49 -14.97
CA VAL A 220 2.39 19.13 -14.84
C VAL A 220 2.20 18.42 -16.17
N VAL A 221 3.27 17.86 -16.69
CA VAL A 221 3.24 17.03 -17.90
C VAL A 221 3.34 15.56 -17.50
N ILE A 222 2.33 14.79 -17.87
CA ILE A 222 2.28 13.35 -17.70
C ILE A 222 2.53 12.73 -19.07
N GLU A 223 3.70 12.14 -19.24
CA GLU A 223 4.10 11.52 -20.51
C GLU A 223 3.24 10.30 -20.83
N ARG A 224 2.97 10.09 -22.12
CA ARG A 224 2.31 8.90 -22.63
C ARG A 224 2.98 7.65 -22.10
N ARG A 225 2.19 6.60 -21.87
CA ARG A 225 2.62 5.32 -21.27
C ARG A 225 3.04 5.38 -19.80
N TRP A 226 3.02 6.54 -19.12
CA TRP A 226 3.13 6.56 -17.66
C TRP A 226 2.04 5.69 -17.01
N HIS A 227 0.83 5.72 -17.56
CA HIS A 227 -0.24 4.75 -17.27
C HIS A 227 -0.56 3.94 -18.54
N PRO A 228 -0.87 2.62 -18.48
CA PRO A 228 -1.11 1.79 -19.67
C PRO A 228 -2.17 2.32 -20.63
N ARG A 229 -3.17 3.04 -20.10
CA ARG A 229 -4.27 3.67 -20.86
C ARG A 229 -3.97 5.09 -21.35
N LEU A 230 -2.87 5.71 -20.92
CA LEU A 230 -2.49 7.05 -21.36
C LEU A 230 -1.67 6.93 -22.65
N MET A 231 -2.31 7.23 -23.79
CA MET A 231 -1.73 6.99 -25.12
C MET A 231 -1.00 8.20 -25.70
N GLU A 232 -1.27 9.38 -25.15
CA GLU A 232 -0.70 10.67 -25.53
C GLU A 232 -0.25 11.43 -24.28
N ASP A 233 0.67 12.37 -24.46
CA ASP A 233 1.13 13.22 -23.36
C ASP A 233 -0.03 14.10 -22.91
N MET A 234 -0.17 14.29 -21.60
CA MET A 234 -1.21 15.10 -21.00
C MET A 234 -0.58 16.22 -20.19
N ALA A 235 -0.95 17.46 -20.51
CA ALA A 235 -0.58 18.63 -19.71
C ALA A 235 -1.76 19.04 -18.82
N ILE A 236 -1.51 19.14 -17.51
CA ILE A 236 -2.46 19.65 -16.52
C ILE A 236 -1.97 21.02 -16.10
N HIS A 237 -2.79 22.04 -16.33
CA HIS A 237 -2.49 23.42 -15.97
C HIS A 237 -3.19 23.78 -14.67
N PHE A 238 -2.42 24.30 -13.71
CA PHE A 238 -2.91 24.72 -12.41
C PHE A 238 -2.93 26.25 -12.33
N ARG A 239 -4.04 26.81 -11.86
CA ARG A 239 -4.19 28.23 -11.49
C ARG A 239 -4.99 28.35 -10.21
N ASN A 240 -4.45 29.02 -9.22
CA ASN A 240 -4.97 29.09 -7.86
C ASN A 240 -5.32 27.69 -7.33
N GLY A 241 -4.43 26.72 -7.53
CA GLY A 241 -4.58 25.34 -7.05
C GLY A 241 -5.64 24.48 -7.74
N LEU A 242 -6.25 24.94 -8.84
CA LEU A 242 -7.25 24.22 -9.64
C LEU A 242 -6.76 23.95 -11.05
#